data_AF-A0A971YNJ8-F1
#
_entry.id   AF-A0A971YNJ8-F1
#
_cell.length_a   1.000
_cell.length_b   1.000
_cell.length_c   1.000
_cell.angle_alpha   90.00
_cell.angle_beta   90.00
_cell.angle_gamma   90.00
#
_symmetry.space_group_name_H-M   'P 1'
#
loop_
_entity.id
_entity.type
_entity.pdbx_description
1 polymer ?
#
loop_
_entity_poly.entity_id
_entity_poly.type
_entity_poly.pdbx_seq_one_letter_code
_entity_poly.pdbx_strand_id
1 'polypeptide(L)'
;MNRNIGGQAVIEGVMMRGRRFVATAVRREDGEIVVQVVEPSSLARKLPFLRWPFLRGAVALIESLVVGLQALAFSASQFGPEDEQLTTRELVLTLVVALGLGVGLFILLPTVLMRWFSVAQSPLVLNLGEGVLRMTIFILYILSITRLKDIRRLFEYHGAEHKVVHAYEKGLELSAAAVRPFSTLHPRCGTSFL
;
A
#
# COMPACT_ATOMS: atom_id res chain seq x y z
N MET A 1 23.78 14.97 -3.96
CA MET A 1 23.47 13.61 -3.47
C MET A 1 22.04 13.28 -3.86
N ASN A 2 21.80 12.21 -4.62
CA ASN A 2 20.47 11.98 -5.21
C ASN A 2 19.56 11.28 -4.15
N ARG A 3 18.83 12.11 -3.39
CA ARG A 3 18.05 11.82 -2.16
C ARG A 3 16.70 11.14 -2.41
N ASN A 4 16.63 10.22 -3.38
CA ASN A 4 15.39 9.48 -3.63
C ASN A 4 15.16 8.45 -2.53
N ILE A 5 14.14 8.72 -1.71
CA ILE A 5 13.55 7.80 -0.74
C ILE A 5 12.05 7.68 -1.06
N GLY A 6 11.44 6.57 -0.68
CA GLY A 6 9.99 6.43 -0.68
C GLY A 6 9.56 5.62 0.53
N GLY A 7 8.26 5.53 0.79
CA GLY A 7 7.76 4.73 1.88
C GLY A 7 6.40 4.12 1.59
N GLN A 8 5.90 3.42 2.60
CA GLN A 8 4.59 2.82 2.65
C GLN A 8 4.11 2.84 4.10
N ALA A 9 2.85 3.19 4.34
CA ALA A 9 2.26 2.99 5.65
C ALA A 9 2.04 1.50 5.92
N VAL A 10 2.24 1.10 7.17
CA VAL A 10 1.95 -0.25 7.66
C VAL A 10 1.10 -0.14 8.94
N ILE A 11 0.69 -1.27 9.52
CA ILE A 11 -0.14 -1.26 10.72
C ILE A 11 0.66 -0.59 11.85
N GLU A 12 0.10 0.51 12.38
CA GLU A 12 0.74 1.31 13.45
C GLU A 12 2.18 1.74 13.15
N GLY A 13 2.53 1.97 11.88
CA GLY A 13 3.91 2.24 11.52
C GLY A 13 4.13 2.71 10.09
N VAL A 14 5.40 2.83 9.74
CA VAL A 14 5.86 3.23 8.41
C VAL A 14 7.07 2.40 7.97
N MET A 15 7.07 2.01 6.70
CA MET A 15 8.22 1.46 6.02
C MET A 15 8.84 2.54 5.14
N MET A 16 10.15 2.73 5.26
CA MET A 16 10.96 3.63 4.42
C MET A 16 11.96 2.82 3.61
N ARG A 17 12.01 3.07 2.30
CA ARG A 17 12.91 2.40 1.35
C ARG A 17 13.95 3.39 0.85
N GLY A 18 15.19 3.16 1.28
CA GLY A 18 16.37 3.79 0.73
C GLY A 18 16.95 3.02 -0.45
N ARG A 19 18.14 3.42 -0.89
CA ARG A 19 18.87 2.76 -1.99
C ARG A 19 19.35 1.35 -1.66
N ARG A 20 19.72 1.14 -0.40
CA ARG A 20 20.36 -0.10 0.08
C ARG A 20 19.54 -0.81 1.15
N PHE A 21 18.89 -0.06 2.01
CA PHE A 21 18.15 -0.59 3.14
C PHE A 21 16.67 -0.23 3.06
N VAL A 22 15.85 -1.13 3.58
CA VAL A 22 14.45 -0.91 3.90
C VAL A 22 14.33 -0.97 5.42
N ALA A 23 13.73 0.06 6.01
CA ALA A 23 13.51 0.13 7.45
C ALA A 23 12.02 0.26 7.73
N THR A 24 11.47 -0.63 8.54
CA THR A 24 10.08 -0.61 8.97
C THR A 24 10.03 -0.34 10.47
N ALA A 25 9.40 0.77 10.86
CA ALA A 25 9.23 1.17 12.25
C ALA A 25 7.75 1.06 12.64
N VAL A 26 7.47 0.38 13.75
CA VAL A 26 6.11 0.07 14.22
C VAL A 26 6.01 0.44 15.69
N ARG A 27 4.95 1.16 16.09
CA ARG A 27 4.69 1.52 17.49
C ARG A 27 3.76 0.50 18.13
N ARG A 28 4.26 -0.28 19.09
CA ARG A 28 3.49 -1.24 19.89
C ARG A 28 2.48 -0.57 20.83
N GLU A 29 1.62 -1.39 21.44
CA GLU A 29 0.57 -0.92 22.36
C GLU A 29 1.12 -0.25 23.62
N ASP A 30 2.29 -0.69 24.09
CA ASP A 30 3.03 -0.10 25.22
C ASP A 30 3.76 1.22 24.86
N GLY A 31 3.71 1.62 23.58
CA GLY A 31 4.35 2.81 23.04
C GLY A 31 5.80 2.59 22.59
N GLU A 32 6.36 1.39 22.74
CA GLU A 32 7.69 1.05 22.23
C GLU A 32 7.69 1.11 20.69
N ILE A 33 8.77 1.62 20.10
CA ILE A 33 8.97 1.60 18.65
C ILE A 33 9.97 0.51 18.30
N VAL A 34 9.49 -0.53 17.62
CA VAL A 34 10.34 -1.59 17.10
C VAL A 34 10.69 -1.31 15.65
N VAL A 35 11.97 -1.47 15.31
CA VAL A 35 12.48 -1.20 13.97
C VAL A 35 13.12 -2.45 13.40
N GLN A 36 12.65 -2.88 12.23
CA GLN A 36 13.31 -3.90 11.42
C GLN A 36 14.02 -3.25 10.24
N VAL A 37 15.31 -3.55 10.07
CA VAL A 37 16.10 -3.10 8.92
C VAL A 37 16.52 -4.31 8.11
N VAL A 38 16.17 -4.31 6.82
CA VAL A 38 16.53 -5.37 5.88
C VAL A 38 17.27 -4.79 4.68
N GLU A 39 18.25 -5.53 4.16
CA GLU A 39 18.87 -5.25 2.87
C GLU A 39 18.13 -6.08 1.79
N PRO A 40 17.19 -5.49 1.02
CA PRO A 40 16.40 -6.23 0.06
C PRO A 40 17.29 -6.86 -1.01
N SER A 41 17.26 -8.18 -1.12
CA SER A 41 17.90 -8.87 -2.22
C SER A 41 17.18 -8.51 -3.53
N SER A 42 17.93 -8.19 -4.60
CA SER A 42 17.32 -7.93 -5.91
C SER A 42 17.65 -9.08 -6.85
N LEU A 43 16.63 -9.70 -7.42
CA LEU A 43 16.78 -10.72 -8.45
C LEU A 43 17.45 -10.13 -9.70
N ALA A 44 17.15 -8.87 -10.03
CA ALA A 44 17.78 -8.17 -11.15
C ALA A 44 19.29 -7.95 -10.95
N ARG A 45 19.79 -7.94 -9.70
CA ARG A 45 21.23 -7.95 -9.41
C ARG A 45 21.87 -9.31 -9.66
N LYS A 46 21.13 -10.41 -9.43
CA LYS A 46 21.63 -11.79 -9.60
C LYS A 46 21.54 -12.26 -11.05
N LEU A 47 20.53 -11.82 -11.81
CA LEU A 47 20.24 -12.27 -13.17
C LEU A 47 20.22 -11.07 -14.13
N PRO A 48 21.27 -10.82 -14.93
CA PRO A 48 21.38 -9.63 -15.78
C PRO A 48 20.28 -9.48 -16.82
N PHE A 49 19.71 -10.58 -17.34
CA PHE A 49 18.64 -10.53 -18.35
C PHE A 49 17.33 -9.92 -17.80
N LEU A 50 17.09 -9.98 -16.48
CA LEU A 50 15.93 -9.37 -15.82
C LEU A 50 15.96 -7.83 -15.86
N ARG A 51 17.08 -7.23 -16.27
CA ARG A 51 17.25 -5.77 -16.40
C ARG A 51 16.84 -5.24 -17.77
N TRP A 52 16.42 -6.10 -18.69
CA TRP A 52 15.91 -5.67 -20.00
C TRP A 52 14.69 -4.74 -19.86
N PRO A 53 14.55 -3.69 -20.69
CA PRO A 53 13.52 -2.66 -20.54
C PRO A 53 12.10 -3.20 -20.32
N PHE A 54 11.72 -4.27 -21.02
CA PHE A 54 10.40 -4.89 -20.89
C PHE A 54 10.22 -5.71 -19.60
N LEU A 55 11.26 -6.41 -19.13
CA LEU A 55 11.22 -7.24 -17.92
C LEU A 55 11.46 -6.43 -16.65
N ARG A 56 12.25 -5.36 -16.76
CA ARG A 56 12.70 -4.53 -15.64
C ARG A 56 11.52 -3.96 -14.85
N GLY A 57 10.47 -3.49 -15.55
CA GLY A 57 9.27 -2.95 -14.90
C GLY A 57 8.54 -4.01 -14.07
N ALA A 58 8.28 -5.17 -14.67
CA ALA A 58 7.61 -6.29 -13.98
C ALA A 58 8.42 -6.77 -12.77
N VAL A 59 9.74 -6.93 -12.93
CA VAL A 59 10.63 -7.34 -11.83
C VAL A 59 10.62 -6.30 -10.71
N ALA A 60 10.71 -5.00 -11.03
CA ALA A 60 10.66 -3.95 -10.02
C ALA A 60 9.32 -3.91 -9.27
N LEU A 61 8.21 -4.17 -9.96
CA LEU A 61 6.88 -4.26 -9.35
C LEU A 61 6.80 -5.46 -8.39
N ILE A 62 7.24 -6.64 -8.82
CA ILE A 62 7.24 -7.87 -7.99
C ILE A 62 8.13 -7.66 -6.76
N GLU A 63 9.36 -7.17 -6.94
CA GLU A 63 10.26 -6.90 -5.82
C GLU A 63 9.65 -5.91 -4.82
N SER A 64 8.98 -4.86 -5.31
CA SER A 64 8.34 -3.87 -4.45
C SER A 64 7.12 -4.44 -3.71
N LEU A 65 6.33 -5.29 -4.37
CA LEU A 65 5.20 -6.00 -3.75
C LEU A 65 5.69 -6.93 -2.63
N VAL A 66 6.74 -7.73 -2.88
CA VAL A 66 7.31 -8.64 -1.89
C VAL A 66 7.80 -7.88 -0.66
N VAL A 67 8.54 -6.78 -0.86
CA VAL A 67 9.01 -5.94 0.25
C VAL A 67 7.84 -5.31 1.02
N GLY A 68 6.82 -4.82 0.31
CA GLY A 68 5.63 -4.24 0.95
C GLY A 68 4.85 -5.26 1.78
N LEU A 69 4.68 -6.49 1.27
CA LEU A 69 4.04 -7.60 2.00
C LEU A 69 4.85 -8.03 3.22
N GLN A 70 6.18 -8.11 3.11
CA GLN A 70 7.04 -8.41 4.26
C GLN A 70 6.93 -7.34 5.35
N ALA A 71 6.89 -6.06 4.98
CA ALA A 71 6.73 -4.97 5.94
C ALA A 71 5.36 -5.02 6.64
N LEU A 72 4.28 -5.33 5.90
CA LEU A 72 2.95 -5.53 6.48
C LEU A 72 2.91 -6.72 7.43
N ALA A 73 3.48 -7.86 7.03
CA ALA A 73 3.56 -9.05 7.87
C ALA A 73 4.35 -8.80 9.16
N PHE A 74 5.50 -8.12 9.06
CA PHE A 74 6.27 -7.70 10.22
C PHE A 74 5.48 -6.77 11.14
N SER A 75 4.73 -5.80 10.59
CA SER A 75 3.90 -4.91 11.40
C SER A 75 2.78 -5.65 12.12
N ALA A 76 2.10 -6.57 11.43
CA ALA A 76 1.04 -7.38 12.01
C ALA A 76 1.56 -8.28 13.13
N SER A 77 2.77 -8.85 12.98
CA SER A 77 3.37 -9.72 14.00
C SER A 77 3.77 -8.98 15.28
N GLN A 78 3.70 -7.64 15.32
CA GLN A 78 3.89 -6.86 16.56
C GLN A 78 2.60 -6.73 17.38
N PHE A 79 1.46 -7.14 16.83
CA PHE A 79 0.13 -7.05 17.45
C PHE A 79 -0.48 -8.46 17.53
N GLY A 80 0.07 -9.28 18.42
CA GLY A 80 -0.38 -10.64 18.69
C GLY A 80 0.50 -11.31 19.75
N PRO A 81 0.05 -12.39 20.41
CA PRO A 81 0.91 -13.20 21.27
C PRO A 81 2.13 -13.70 20.47
N GLU A 82 3.32 -13.76 21.08
CA GLU A 82 4.55 -14.19 20.39
C GLU A 82 4.41 -15.59 19.72
N ASP A 83 3.50 -16.41 20.25
CA ASP A 83 3.20 -17.79 19.83
C ASP A 83 2.17 -17.90 18.68
N GLU A 84 1.49 -16.79 18.32
CA GLU A 84 0.45 -16.74 17.27
C GLU A 84 0.89 -15.91 16.05
N GLN A 85 2.16 -16.01 15.66
CA GLN A 85 2.60 -15.39 14.41
C GLN A 85 1.95 -16.08 13.21
N LEU A 86 1.33 -15.28 12.33
CA LEU A 86 0.73 -15.77 11.10
C LEU A 86 1.77 -16.54 10.27
N THR A 87 1.46 -17.80 9.99
CA THR A 87 2.25 -18.64 9.11
C THR A 87 2.20 -18.10 7.67
N THR A 88 3.22 -18.42 6.85
CA THR A 88 3.23 -18.05 5.43
C THR A 88 1.97 -18.51 4.69
N ARG A 89 1.38 -19.64 5.10
CA ARG A 89 0.15 -20.16 4.51
C ARG A 89 -1.06 -19.27 4.82
N GLU A 90 -1.18 -18.79 6.06
CA GLU A 90 -2.27 -17.90 6.47
C GLU A 90 -2.15 -16.53 5.80
N LEU A 91 -0.93 -16.01 5.65
CA LEU A 91 -0.69 -14.78 4.90
C LEU A 91 -1.13 -14.92 3.43
N VAL A 92 -0.74 -16.03 2.77
CA VAL A 92 -1.13 -16.32 1.40
C VAL A 92 -2.64 -16.52 1.28
N LEU A 93 -3.26 -17.24 2.21
CA LEU A 93 -4.71 -17.44 2.23
C LEU A 93 -5.46 -16.11 2.37
N THR A 94 -5.05 -15.27 3.32
CA THR A 94 -5.64 -13.94 3.54
C THR A 94 -5.53 -13.08 2.28
N LEU A 95 -4.37 -13.11 1.62
CA LEU A 95 -4.15 -12.39 0.36
C LEU A 95 -5.08 -12.92 -0.75
N VAL A 96 -5.20 -14.24 -0.92
CA VAL A 96 -6.08 -14.85 -1.92
C VAL A 96 -7.54 -14.50 -1.66
N VAL A 97 -8.00 -14.56 -0.40
CA VAL A 97 -9.36 -14.18 -0.01
C VAL A 97 -9.61 -12.70 -0.28
N ALA A 98 -8.68 -11.81 0.11
CA ALA A 98 -8.80 -10.38 -0.12
C ALA A 98 -8.86 -10.04 -1.62
N LEU A 99 -8.02 -10.68 -2.44
CA LEU A 99 -8.06 -10.54 -3.90
C LEU A 99 -9.37 -11.07 -4.48
N GLY A 100 -9.84 -12.23 -4.03
CA GLY A 100 -11.11 -12.82 -4.45
C GLY A 100 -12.30 -11.92 -4.13
N LEU A 101 -12.36 -11.36 -2.93
CA LEU A 101 -13.37 -10.38 -2.53
C LEU A 101 -13.28 -9.10 -3.36
N GLY A 102 -12.06 -8.62 -3.66
CA GLY A 102 -11.85 -7.47 -4.54
C GLY A 102 -12.37 -7.71 -5.95
N VAL A 103 -12.05 -8.86 -6.57
CA VAL A 103 -12.58 -9.26 -7.88
C VAL A 103 -14.10 -9.41 -7.83
N GLY A 104 -14.62 -10.03 -6.78
CA GLY A 104 -16.07 -10.17 -6.56
C GLY A 104 -16.78 -8.81 -6.52
N LEU A 105 -16.27 -7.90 -5.68
CA LEU A 105 -16.90 -6.61 -5.42
C LEU A 105 -16.76 -5.60 -6.57
N PHE A 106 -15.57 -5.51 -7.18
CA PHE A 106 -15.26 -4.45 -8.15
C PHE A 106 -15.38 -4.87 -9.61
N ILE A 107 -15.42 -6.17 -9.90
CA ILE A 107 -15.50 -6.68 -11.28
C ILE A 107 -16.80 -7.46 -11.46
N LEU A 108 -17.01 -8.54 -10.70
CA LEU A 108 -18.14 -9.44 -10.94
C LEU A 108 -19.48 -8.81 -10.56
N LEU A 109 -19.57 -8.17 -9.38
CA LEU A 109 -20.80 -7.59 -8.87
C LEU A 109 -21.38 -6.51 -9.82
N PRO A 110 -20.61 -5.51 -10.30
CA PRO A 110 -21.13 -4.53 -11.26
C PRO A 110 -21.68 -5.17 -12.53
N THR A 111 -20.94 -6.15 -13.10
CA THR A 111 -21.34 -6.83 -14.32
C THR A 111 -22.62 -7.65 -14.15
N VAL A 112 -22.73 -8.40 -13.05
CA VAL A 112 -23.93 -9.22 -12.77
C VAL A 112 -25.15 -8.34 -12.50
N LEU A 113 -25.00 -7.28 -11.70
CA LEU A 113 -26.09 -6.35 -11.42
C LEU A 113 -26.58 -5.69 -12.71
N MET A 114 -25.68 -5.16 -13.54
CA MET A 114 -26.05 -4.52 -14.81
C MET A 114 -26.80 -5.47 -15.76
N ARG A 115 -26.43 -6.75 -15.79
CA ARG A 115 -27.13 -7.78 -16.59
C ARG A 115 -28.51 -8.09 -16.03
N TRP A 116 -28.65 -8.21 -14.71
CA TRP A 116 -29.94 -8.48 -14.05
C TRP A 116 -30.97 -7.40 -14.36
N PHE A 117 -30.54 -6.13 -14.30
CA PHE A 117 -31.45 -5.02 -14.54
C PHE A 117 -32.09 -5.04 -15.94
N SER A 118 -31.57 -5.82 -16.91
CA SER A 118 -32.15 -6.01 -18.26
C SER A 118 -32.50 -4.71 -19.02
N VAL A 119 -32.03 -3.56 -18.51
CA VAL A 119 -32.27 -2.20 -19.03
C VAL A 119 -31.53 -1.96 -20.35
N ALA A 120 -30.53 -2.78 -20.68
CA ALA A 120 -29.60 -2.50 -21.76
C ALA A 120 -29.46 -3.67 -22.73
N GLN A 121 -30.26 -3.65 -23.79
CA GLN A 121 -30.05 -4.48 -24.99
C GLN A 121 -28.81 -4.00 -25.78
N SER A 122 -28.38 -2.75 -25.58
CA SER A 122 -27.22 -2.20 -26.28
C SER A 122 -25.92 -2.39 -25.48
N PRO A 123 -24.82 -2.85 -26.14
CA PRO A 123 -23.51 -2.98 -25.50
C PRO A 123 -22.98 -1.67 -24.90
N LEU A 124 -23.33 -0.53 -25.50
CA LEU A 124 -22.90 0.78 -25.02
C LEU A 124 -23.48 1.11 -23.65
N VAL A 125 -24.79 0.91 -23.45
CA VAL A 125 -25.46 1.21 -22.18
C VAL A 125 -25.00 0.24 -21.08
N LEU A 126 -24.72 -1.03 -21.41
CA LEU A 126 -24.13 -1.98 -20.47
C LEU A 126 -22.76 -1.52 -19.98
N ASN A 127 -21.86 -1.14 -20.89
CA ASN A 127 -20.50 -0.72 -20.53
C ASN A 127 -20.50 0.59 -19.74
N LEU A 128 -21.31 1.58 -20.13
CA LEU A 128 -21.44 2.83 -19.39
C LEU A 128 -22.04 2.63 -18.00
N GLY A 129 -23.11 1.84 -17.91
CA GLY A 129 -23.74 1.51 -16.62
C GLY A 129 -22.81 0.74 -15.69
N GLU A 130 -22.04 -0.22 -16.22
CA GLU A 130 -21.03 -0.94 -15.43
C GLU A 130 -19.96 0.01 -14.91
N GLY A 131 -19.48 0.94 -15.75
CA GLY A 131 -18.51 1.96 -15.34
C GLY A 131 -19.02 2.87 -14.23
N VAL A 132 -20.25 3.38 -14.35
CA VAL A 132 -20.89 4.22 -13.33
C VAL A 132 -21.10 3.45 -12.03
N LEU A 133 -21.61 2.22 -12.12
CA LEU A 133 -21.84 1.36 -10.96
C LEU A 133 -20.53 1.02 -10.25
N ARG A 134 -19.48 0.67 -11.00
CA ARG A 134 -18.13 0.42 -10.46
C ARG A 134 -17.57 1.65 -9.75
N MET A 135 -17.69 2.83 -10.33
CA MET A 135 -17.25 4.08 -9.71
C MET A 135 -18.03 4.38 -8.42
N THR A 136 -19.35 4.16 -8.44
CA THR A 136 -20.21 4.33 -7.27
C THR A 136 -19.80 3.37 -6.14
N ILE A 137 -19.62 2.09 -6.46
CA ILE A 137 -19.16 1.07 -5.49
C ILE A 137 -17.78 1.44 -4.94
N PHE A 138 -16.85 1.89 -5.79
CA PHE A 138 -15.51 2.32 -5.37
C PHE A 138 -15.56 3.50 -4.39
N ILE A 139 -16.32 4.55 -4.70
CA ILE A 139 -16.47 5.71 -3.82
C ILE A 139 -17.12 5.30 -2.49
N LEU A 140 -18.22 4.54 -2.53
CA LEU A 140 -18.90 4.07 -1.32
C LEU A 140 -18.00 3.17 -0.47
N TYR A 141 -17.22 2.30 -1.09
CA TYR A 141 -16.25 1.45 -0.41
C TYR A 141 -15.21 2.28 0.35
N ILE A 142 -14.56 3.24 -0.32
CA ILE A 142 -13.56 4.13 0.31
C ILE A 142 -14.18 4.93 1.46
N LEU A 143 -15.36 5.52 1.26
CA LEU A 143 -16.08 6.25 2.32
C LEU A 143 -16.48 5.35 3.49
N SER A 144 -16.72 4.07 3.25
CA SER A 144 -17.08 3.11 4.30
C SER A 144 -15.85 2.70 5.12
N ILE A 145 -14.76 2.29 4.46
CA ILE A 145 -13.56 1.81 5.15
C ILE A 145 -12.83 2.93 5.91
N THR A 146 -12.90 4.18 5.44
CA THR A 146 -12.32 5.36 6.13
C THR A 146 -12.99 5.67 7.48
N ARG A 147 -14.15 5.08 7.76
CA ARG A 147 -14.82 5.15 9.07
C ARG A 147 -14.25 4.15 10.09
N LEU A 148 -13.52 3.14 9.63
CA LEU A 148 -12.83 2.19 10.49
C LEU A 148 -11.61 2.85 11.12
N LYS A 149 -11.44 2.70 12.44
CA LYS A 149 -10.36 3.35 13.21
C LYS A 149 -8.99 2.97 12.67
N ASP A 150 -8.78 1.68 12.38
CA ASP A 150 -7.49 1.15 11.94
C ASP A 150 -7.08 1.69 10.56
N ILE A 151 -8.06 1.84 9.66
CA ILE A 151 -7.82 2.41 8.32
C ILE A 151 -7.52 3.90 8.41
N ARG A 152 -8.23 4.64 9.27
CA ARG A 152 -7.92 6.05 9.53
C ARG A 152 -6.49 6.20 10.06
N ARG A 153 -6.10 5.34 11.00
CA ARG A 153 -4.76 5.32 11.56
C ARG A 153 -3.70 5.05 10.48
N LEU A 154 -3.94 4.07 9.60
CA LEU A 154 -3.05 3.79 8.47
C LEU A 154 -2.86 5.03 7.57
N PHE A 155 -3.92 5.79 7.30
CA PHE A 155 -3.81 7.05 6.54
C PHE A 155 -3.05 8.15 7.28
N GLU A 156 -3.15 8.23 8.61
CA GLU A 156 -2.34 9.15 9.41
C GLU A 156 -0.84 8.84 9.28
N TYR A 157 -0.45 7.55 9.32
CA TYR A 157 0.93 7.14 9.08
C TYR A 157 1.40 7.41 7.66
N HIS A 158 0.54 7.24 6.65
CA HIS A 158 0.87 7.59 5.28
C HIS A 158 1.08 9.11 5.11
N GLY A 159 0.24 9.93 5.75
CA GLY A 159 0.44 11.36 5.80
C GLY A 159 1.76 11.74 6.49
N ALA A 160 2.12 11.06 7.58
CA ALA A 160 3.38 11.26 8.27
C ALA A 160 4.59 10.87 7.40
N GLU A 161 4.51 9.76 6.65
CA GLU A 161 5.52 9.35 5.67
C GLU A 161 5.84 10.47 4.70
N HIS A 162 4.81 11.03 4.04
CA HIS A 162 4.99 12.12 3.08
C HIS A 162 5.68 13.35 3.69
N LYS A 163 5.32 13.72 4.93
CA LYS A 163 5.96 14.83 5.62
C LYS A 163 7.45 14.56 5.88
N VAL A 164 7.78 13.35 6.30
CA VAL A 164 9.18 12.93 6.53
C VAL A 164 9.97 12.93 5.22
N VAL A 165 9.38 12.44 4.13
CA VAL A 165 10.01 12.47 2.79
C VAL A 165 10.32 13.91 2.37
N HIS A 166 9.37 14.84 2.51
CA HIS A 166 9.58 16.26 2.21
C HIS A 166 10.75 16.86 3.00
N ALA A 167 10.79 16.63 4.31
CA ALA A 167 11.86 17.11 5.17
C ALA A 167 13.23 16.53 4.75
N TYR A 168 13.26 15.23 4.45
CA TYR A 168 14.46 14.53 3.99
C TYR A 168 14.97 15.05 2.66
N GLU A 169 14.09 15.26 1.68
CA GLU A 169 14.46 15.79 0.37
C GLU A 169 15.08 17.19 0.49
N LYS A 170 14.52 18.04 1.36
CA LYS A 170 15.06 19.36 1.70
C LYS A 170 16.33 19.33 2.57
N GLY A 171 16.67 18.17 3.14
CA GLY A 171 17.85 18.00 3.98
C GLY A 171 17.75 18.68 5.32
N LEU A 172 16.52 18.82 5.82
CA LEU A 172 16.26 19.29 7.17
C LEU A 172 16.49 18.16 8.18
N GLU A 173 16.61 18.54 9.44
CA GLU A 173 16.64 17.60 10.55
C GLU A 173 15.33 16.80 10.62
N LEU A 174 15.43 15.49 10.84
CA LEU A 174 14.28 14.59 10.95
C LEU A 174 13.72 14.56 12.37
N SER A 175 13.38 15.74 12.90
CA SER A 175 12.68 15.89 14.18
C SER A 175 11.18 16.07 13.94
N ALA A 176 10.36 15.64 14.91
CA ALA A 176 8.91 15.81 14.81
C ALA A 176 8.50 17.29 14.61
N ALA A 177 9.23 18.22 15.23
CA ALA A 177 8.98 19.66 15.09
C ALA A 177 9.28 20.17 13.67
N ALA A 178 10.40 19.75 13.07
CA ALA A 178 10.78 20.15 11.72
C ALA A 178 9.90 19.52 10.63
N VAL A 179 9.37 18.31 10.87
CA VAL A 179 8.55 17.57 9.91
C VAL A 179 7.09 18.01 9.90
N ARG A 180 6.53 18.38 11.07
CA ARG A 180 5.10 18.75 11.23
C ARG A 180 4.54 19.75 10.20
N PRO A 181 5.27 20.83 9.82
CA PRO A 181 4.76 21.85 8.90
C PRO A 181 4.58 21.37 7.46
N PHE A 182 5.17 20.23 7.07
CA PHE A 182 5.04 19.74 5.70
C PHE A 182 3.64 19.25 5.39
N SER A 183 3.31 19.30 4.09
CA SER A 183 2.04 18.78 3.57
C SER A 183 2.03 17.25 3.62
N THR A 184 0.83 16.69 3.81
CA THR A 184 0.57 15.25 3.61
C THR A 184 0.42 14.88 2.13
N LEU A 185 0.50 15.84 1.21
CA LEU A 185 0.46 15.60 -0.23
C LEU A 185 1.90 15.50 -0.78
N HIS A 186 2.17 14.52 -1.64
CA HIS A 186 3.49 14.32 -2.21
C HIS A 186 3.40 13.93 -3.71
N PRO A 187 4.09 14.65 -4.63
CA PRO A 187 3.96 14.43 -6.09
C PRO A 187 4.29 13.01 -6.54
N ARG A 188 5.21 12.36 -5.85
CA ARG A 188 5.64 10.98 -6.17
C ARG A 188 4.59 9.91 -5.89
N CYS A 189 3.64 10.19 -5.01
CA CYS A 189 2.66 9.21 -4.52
C CYS A 189 1.31 9.35 -5.22
N GLY A 190 1.19 10.24 -6.22
CA GLY A 190 -0.07 10.50 -6.92
C GLY A 190 -1.13 11.22 -6.06
N THR A 191 -0.86 11.49 -4.78
CA THR A 191 -1.77 12.21 -3.88
C THR A 191 -1.90 13.69 -4.21
N SER A 192 -1.02 14.24 -5.05
CA SER A 192 -1.08 15.63 -5.52
C SER A 192 -2.10 15.88 -6.64
N PHE A 193 -2.78 14.84 -7.13
CA PHE A 193 -3.83 14.96 -8.15
C PHE A 193 -5.23 15.21 -7.55
N LEU A 194 -5.35 15.25 -6.22
CA LEU A 194 -6.53 15.67 -5.46
C LEU A 194 -6.35 17.13 -5.00
#